data_AF-B2DCQ9-F1
#
_entry.id   AF-B2DCQ9-F1
#
_cell.length_a   1.000
_cell.length_b   1.000
_cell.length_c   1.000
_cell.angle_alpha   90.00
_cell.angle_beta   90.00
_cell.angle_gamma   90.00
#
_symmetry.space_group_name_H-M   'P 1'
#
loop_
_entity.id
_entity.type
_entity.pdbx_description
1 polymer ?
#
loop_
_entity_poly.entity_id
_entity_poly.type
_entity_poly.pdbx_seq_one_letter_code
_entity_poly.pdbx_strand_id
1 'polypeptide(L)'
;HQASALTYQALLNHFTPQFLLGLTATPKRSDQANILSLCDNNLVFERNLVHGIDERILVPFDYFGIYDQFVNYQEIPWRNGKFDPEALDNAFATQLRAQHILKHWQEKKQTRTLAFCISKKHADYMANFFTLAGIKAIAVYSDSEVRRNEALKQLEHGEIDIIFSVDLFNEGTDIPAIDTILMIRPTESKILFLQQLGRGLRQSSATNKQKLVVLDFIGNHQSFLIKPTALLDISNIRDLVKKINHGTQLTEGCFINYDLQLVTFWQEMAKRYRINSEEEYQELKTVLGHRPTATEFLQKGYRLDKVRQQYGSWFALVAAQENNEQLKQLVQKFGDFLHRGIAQTAMTKCFKAILLEAFLTLDGFTTAPTTEQLASQSLLVLNRYPELKQRDVAKAEQHCQPNDEKWHKYWLKNPIRAYTTANQDGQRWFFSGRWSI
;
A
#
# COMPACT_ATOMS: atom_id res chain seq x y z
N HIS A 1 5.49 10.05 3.10
CA HIS A 1 4.11 9.92 3.63
C HIS A 1 3.33 11.23 3.51
N GLN A 2 3.94 12.39 3.76
CA GLN A 2 3.28 13.71 3.61
C GLN A 2 3.11 14.20 2.16
N ALA A 3 3.75 13.54 1.19
CA ALA A 3 3.78 14.01 -0.20
C ALA A 3 2.43 13.95 -0.94
N SER A 4 1.43 13.26 -0.37
CA SER A 4 0.06 13.21 -0.89
C SER A 4 -0.78 14.45 -0.53
N ALA A 5 -0.31 15.29 0.40
CA ALA A 5 -1.02 16.51 0.77
C ALA A 5 -1.02 17.51 -0.41
N LEU A 6 -2.16 18.14 -0.67
CA LEU A 6 -2.31 19.13 -1.76
C LEU A 6 -1.27 20.26 -1.66
N THR A 7 -0.93 20.67 -0.44
CA THR A 7 0.13 21.66 -0.18
C THR A 7 1.51 21.20 -0.64
N TYR A 8 1.83 19.91 -0.44
CA TYR A 8 3.10 19.33 -0.89
C TYR A 8 3.11 19.12 -2.40
N GLN A 9 1.99 18.71 -3.01
CA GLN A 9 1.87 18.60 -4.46
C GLN A 9 2.03 19.96 -5.15
N ALA A 10 1.44 21.02 -4.61
CA ALA A 10 1.62 22.38 -5.12
C ALA A 10 3.10 22.80 -5.10
N LEU A 11 3.83 22.45 -4.03
CA LEU A 11 5.26 22.70 -3.92
C LEU A 11 6.08 21.89 -4.92
N LEU A 12 5.78 20.59 -5.12
CA LEU A 12 6.45 19.77 -6.11
C LEU A 12 6.21 20.29 -7.54
N ASN A 13 4.98 20.70 -7.86
CA ASN A 13 4.61 21.23 -9.18
C ASN A 13 5.22 22.61 -9.47
N HIS A 14 5.60 23.36 -8.43
CA HIS A 14 6.26 24.66 -8.59
C HIS A 14 7.69 24.52 -9.12
N PHE A 15 8.40 23.46 -8.73
CA PHE A 15 9.79 23.24 -9.13
C PHE A 15 9.89 22.35 -10.36
N THR A 16 10.87 22.66 -11.23
CA THR A 16 11.31 21.79 -12.33
C THR A 16 12.74 21.30 -12.06
N PRO A 17 12.93 20.41 -11.06
CA PRO A 17 14.27 20.01 -10.65
C PRO A 17 14.96 19.19 -11.75
N GLN A 18 16.29 19.33 -11.86
CA GLN A 18 17.10 18.44 -12.71
C GLN A 18 17.09 16.99 -12.19
N PHE A 19 16.91 16.81 -10.88
CA PHE A 19 16.86 15.50 -10.23
C PHE A 19 15.90 15.51 -9.04
N LEU A 20 15.01 14.52 -8.97
CA LEU A 20 14.06 14.32 -7.88
C LEU A 20 14.21 12.90 -7.32
N LEU A 21 14.45 12.79 -6.01
CA LEU A 21 14.57 11.51 -5.30
C LEU A 21 13.55 11.43 -4.17
N GLY A 22 12.67 10.42 -4.23
CA GLY A 22 11.73 10.10 -3.15
C GLY A 22 12.23 8.95 -2.28
N LEU A 23 12.31 9.17 -0.96
CA LEU A 23 12.59 8.12 0.01
C LEU A 23 11.31 7.78 0.77
N THR A 24 10.97 6.49 0.83
CA THR A 24 9.82 6.00 1.59
C THR A 24 10.10 4.62 2.16
N ALA A 25 9.70 4.41 3.41
CA ALA A 25 9.69 3.07 4.03
C ALA A 25 8.60 2.17 3.45
N THR A 26 7.63 2.76 2.73
CA THR A 26 6.50 2.04 2.13
C THR A 26 6.23 2.58 0.72
N PRO A 27 6.80 1.95 -0.32
CA PRO A 27 6.63 2.41 -1.69
C PRO A 27 5.19 2.19 -2.19
N LYS A 28 4.60 1.04 -1.86
CA LYS A 28 3.24 0.66 -2.27
C LYS A 28 2.22 1.15 -1.23
N ARG A 29 1.57 2.27 -1.52
CA ARG A 29 0.45 2.79 -0.73
C ARG A 29 -0.88 2.40 -1.37
N SER A 30 -1.90 2.17 -0.54
CA SER A 30 -3.30 1.98 -0.94
C SER A 30 -4.13 3.26 -0.74
N ASP A 31 -3.52 4.42 -0.51
CA ASP A 31 -4.20 5.70 -0.39
C ASP A 31 -3.71 6.70 -1.45
N GLN A 32 -4.51 7.77 -1.62
CA GLN A 32 -4.64 8.72 -2.73
C GLN A 32 -3.39 9.38 -3.33
N ALA A 33 -2.17 9.06 -2.89
CA ALA A 33 -1.00 9.30 -3.71
C ALA A 33 0.02 8.18 -3.49
N ASN A 34 0.15 7.33 -4.49
CA ASN A 34 1.29 6.43 -4.60
C ASN A 34 2.54 7.34 -4.64
N ILE A 35 3.41 7.30 -3.63
CA ILE A 35 4.63 8.15 -3.64
C ILE A 35 5.45 7.85 -4.89
N LEU A 36 5.37 6.61 -5.36
CA LEU A 36 5.89 6.19 -6.66
C LEU A 36 5.35 7.03 -7.82
N SER A 37 4.06 7.38 -7.87
CA SER A 37 3.52 8.19 -8.98
C SER A 37 4.08 9.61 -9.01
N LEU A 38 4.50 10.15 -7.87
CA LEU A 38 5.22 11.44 -7.81
C LEU A 38 6.65 11.33 -8.35
N CYS A 39 7.19 10.11 -8.42
CA CYS A 39 8.50 9.80 -8.99
C CYS A 39 8.36 8.95 -10.26
N ASP A 40 7.31 9.18 -11.05
CA ASP A 40 7.08 8.53 -12.36
C ASP A 40 6.98 7.02 -12.35
N ASN A 41 6.58 6.47 -11.20
CA ASN A 41 6.57 5.05 -10.88
C ASN A 41 7.95 4.39 -11.04
N ASN A 42 9.03 5.17 -10.94
CA ASN A 42 10.40 4.70 -11.05
C ASN A 42 10.94 4.24 -9.68
N LEU A 43 10.77 2.96 -9.38
CA LEU A 43 11.35 2.34 -8.19
C LEU A 43 12.81 1.95 -8.46
N VAL A 44 13.74 2.83 -8.09
CA VAL A 44 15.17 2.62 -8.33
C VAL A 44 15.82 1.61 -7.37
N PHE A 45 15.28 1.49 -6.16
CA PHE A 45 15.84 0.59 -5.13
C PHE A 45 14.77 0.25 -4.08
N GLU A 46 14.74 -1.00 -3.65
CA GLU A 46 13.86 -1.47 -2.57
C GLU A 46 14.64 -2.40 -1.64
N ARG A 47 14.49 -2.18 -0.33
CA ARG A 47 14.93 -3.08 0.73
C ARG A 47 13.76 -3.35 1.65
N ASN A 48 13.40 -4.61 1.79
CA ASN A 48 12.31 -5.06 2.66
C ASN A 48 12.86 -5.57 4.01
N LEU A 49 11.94 -6.01 4.88
CA LEU A 49 12.25 -6.52 6.21
C LEU A 49 13.25 -7.70 6.19
N VAL A 50 13.08 -8.63 5.24
CA VAL A 50 13.93 -9.81 5.07
C VAL A 50 15.39 -9.39 4.87
N HIS A 51 15.65 -8.46 3.95
CA HIS A 51 17.01 -7.95 3.72
C HIS A 51 17.62 -7.32 4.98
N GLY A 52 16.84 -6.54 5.73
CA GLY A 52 17.33 -5.89 6.94
C GLY A 52 17.72 -6.88 8.05
N ILE A 53 17.03 -8.02 8.13
CA ILE A 53 17.34 -9.08 9.10
C ILE A 53 18.54 -9.92 8.61
N ASP A 54 18.56 -10.31 7.33
CA ASP A 54 19.66 -11.07 6.72
C ASP A 54 21.00 -10.33 6.84
N GLU A 55 20.98 -9.01 6.63
CA GLU A 55 22.16 -8.14 6.76
C GLU A 55 22.49 -7.75 8.21
N ARG A 56 21.73 -8.26 9.18
CA ARG A 56 21.88 -7.96 10.62
C ARG A 56 21.87 -6.46 10.90
N ILE A 57 21.05 -5.70 10.17
CA ILE A 57 20.73 -4.30 10.47
C ILE A 57 19.54 -4.25 11.44
N LEU A 58 18.65 -5.24 11.32
CA LEU A 58 17.50 -5.49 12.18
C LEU A 58 17.70 -6.78 12.97
N VAL A 59 17.04 -6.87 14.13
CA VAL A 59 16.93 -8.14 14.86
C VAL A 59 15.83 -9.02 14.26
N PRO A 60 15.95 -10.36 14.36
CA PRO A 60 14.83 -11.26 14.06
C PRO A 60 13.67 -11.05 15.04
N PHE A 61 12.52 -11.68 14.75
CA PHE A 61 11.30 -11.52 15.54
C PHE A 61 10.51 -12.81 15.74
N ASP A 62 9.84 -12.90 16.89
CA ASP A 62 8.81 -13.89 17.22
C ASP A 62 7.44 -13.20 17.16
N TYR A 63 6.62 -13.53 16.16
CA TYR A 63 5.28 -12.98 16.00
C TYR A 63 4.21 -13.97 16.45
N PHE A 64 3.32 -13.50 17.33
CA PHE A 64 2.17 -14.26 17.82
C PHE A 64 0.87 -13.54 17.46
N GLY A 65 0.15 -14.05 16.48
CA GLY A 65 -1.21 -13.62 16.18
C GLY A 65 -2.21 -14.36 17.06
N ILE A 66 -2.76 -13.65 18.04
CA ILE A 66 -3.64 -14.17 19.09
C ILE A 66 -5.09 -13.83 18.73
N TYR A 67 -5.99 -14.79 18.82
CA TYR A 67 -7.40 -14.58 18.52
C TYR A 67 -8.07 -13.72 19.61
N ASP A 68 -8.56 -12.53 19.25
CA ASP A 68 -9.27 -11.64 20.17
C ASP A 68 -10.73 -12.10 20.36
N GLN A 69 -10.91 -13.17 21.13
CA GLN A 69 -12.20 -13.86 21.29
C GLN A 69 -13.27 -13.03 22.02
N PHE A 70 -12.90 -11.93 22.66
CA PHE A 70 -13.79 -11.10 23.48
C PHE A 70 -14.40 -9.92 22.73
N VAL A 71 -14.04 -9.75 21.45
CA VAL A 71 -14.58 -8.69 20.60
C VAL A 71 -15.09 -9.30 19.30
N ASN A 72 -16.39 -9.09 19.01
CA ASN A 72 -16.93 -9.43 17.70
C ASN A 72 -16.80 -8.23 16.74
N TYR A 73 -15.74 -8.21 15.96
CA TYR A 73 -15.46 -7.12 15.03
C TYR A 73 -16.43 -7.08 13.85
N GLN A 74 -17.19 -8.14 13.59
CA GLN A 74 -18.20 -8.17 12.52
C GLN A 74 -19.45 -7.35 12.87
N GLU A 75 -19.70 -7.11 14.16
CA GLU A 75 -20.83 -6.33 14.64
C GLU A 75 -20.50 -4.83 14.78
N ILE A 76 -19.22 -4.47 14.70
CA ILE A 76 -18.77 -3.09 14.79
C ILE A 76 -18.96 -2.43 13.42
N PRO A 77 -19.68 -1.30 13.31
CA PRO A 77 -19.88 -0.63 12.03
C PRO A 77 -18.54 -0.30 11.35
N TRP A 78 -18.42 -0.65 10.08
CA TRP A 78 -17.23 -0.40 9.26
C TRP A 78 -17.59 0.51 8.09
N ARG A 79 -16.97 1.71 8.03
CA ARG A 79 -17.24 2.72 7.00
C ARG A 79 -15.93 3.34 6.52
N ASN A 80 -15.79 3.52 5.22
CA ASN A 80 -14.61 4.15 4.59
C ASN A 80 -13.28 3.52 5.04
N GLY A 81 -13.25 2.20 5.17
CA GLY A 81 -12.04 1.48 5.57
C GLY A 81 -11.67 1.61 7.05
N LYS A 82 -12.60 2.07 7.91
CA LYS A 82 -12.37 2.21 9.36
C LYS A 82 -13.53 1.70 10.20
N PHE A 83 -13.23 1.24 11.41
CA PHE A 83 -14.24 0.97 12.42
C PHE A 83 -14.81 2.26 13.01
N ASP A 84 -16.09 2.23 13.39
CA ASP A 84 -16.69 3.30 14.17
C ASP A 84 -15.97 3.46 15.53
N PRO A 85 -15.37 4.63 15.83
CA PRO A 85 -14.53 4.79 17.01
C PRO A 85 -15.27 4.59 18.34
N GLU A 86 -16.54 5.01 18.42
CA GLU A 86 -17.33 4.93 19.65
C GLU A 86 -17.77 3.49 19.93
N ALA A 87 -18.28 2.80 18.91
CA ALA A 87 -18.60 1.37 19.01
C ALA A 87 -17.36 0.53 19.35
N LEU A 88 -16.21 0.87 18.79
CA LEU A 88 -14.94 0.20 19.05
C LEU A 88 -14.45 0.42 20.48
N ASP A 89 -14.49 1.66 20.99
CA ASP A 89 -14.13 1.98 22.38
C ASP A 89 -14.99 1.19 23.38
N ASN A 90 -16.30 1.12 23.14
CA ASN A 90 -17.22 0.38 24.00
C ASN A 90 -16.94 -1.13 23.99
N ALA A 91 -16.67 -1.72 22.82
CA ALA A 91 -16.35 -3.13 22.70
C ALA A 91 -15.02 -3.50 23.40
N PHE A 92 -14.08 -2.55 23.48
CA PHE A 92 -12.75 -2.78 24.02
C PHE A 92 -12.67 -2.60 25.54
N ALA A 93 -13.62 -1.88 26.14
CA ALA A 93 -13.67 -1.55 27.56
C ALA A 93 -14.21 -2.72 28.42
N THR A 94 -13.70 -3.94 28.23
CA THR A 94 -14.13 -5.12 28.99
C THR A 94 -13.00 -5.72 29.83
N GLN A 95 -13.33 -6.15 31.04
CA GLN A 95 -12.36 -6.75 31.97
C GLN A 95 -11.83 -8.10 31.44
N LEU A 96 -12.70 -8.89 30.81
CA LEU A 96 -12.32 -10.19 30.23
C LEU A 96 -11.25 -10.03 29.15
N ARG A 97 -11.39 -9.04 28.27
CA ARG A 97 -10.39 -8.73 27.24
C ARG A 97 -9.07 -8.26 27.86
N ALA A 98 -9.12 -7.39 28.87
CA ALA A 98 -7.91 -6.92 29.57
C ALA A 98 -7.15 -8.06 30.27
N GLN A 99 -7.87 -8.99 30.91
CA GLN A 99 -7.31 -10.20 31.52
C GLN A 99 -6.65 -11.11 30.47
N HIS A 100 -7.31 -11.28 29.32
CA HIS A 100 -6.78 -12.06 28.20
C HIS A 100 -5.47 -11.47 27.67
N ILE A 101 -5.44 -10.14 27.47
CA ILE A 101 -4.25 -9.40 27.04
C ILE A 101 -3.12 -9.56 28.07
N LEU A 102 -3.41 -9.34 29.34
CA LEU A 102 -2.43 -9.45 30.42
C LEU A 102 -1.81 -10.87 30.48
N LYS A 103 -2.64 -11.91 30.39
CA LYS A 103 -2.20 -13.31 30.41
C LYS A 103 -1.17 -13.58 29.31
N HIS A 104 -1.53 -13.32 28.05
CA HIS A 104 -0.61 -13.56 26.93
C HIS A 104 0.63 -12.69 26.98
N TRP A 105 0.51 -11.44 27.45
CA TRP A 105 1.65 -10.58 27.68
C TRP A 105 2.60 -11.14 28.73
N GLN A 106 2.12 -11.56 29.89
CA GLN A 106 2.98 -12.16 30.93
C GLN A 106 3.68 -13.43 30.46
N GLU A 107 3.03 -14.27 29.65
CA GLU A 107 3.61 -15.51 29.14
C GLU A 107 4.78 -15.29 28.17
N LYS A 108 4.81 -14.17 27.45
CA LYS A 108 5.66 -14.00 26.25
C LYS A 108 6.48 -12.72 26.24
N LYS A 109 6.19 -11.75 27.13
CA LYS A 109 6.94 -10.50 27.19
C LYS A 109 8.42 -10.75 27.41
N GLN A 110 9.21 -9.81 26.93
CA GLN A 110 10.57 -9.62 27.40
C GLN A 110 10.58 -8.51 28.46
N THR A 111 11.47 -7.53 28.35
CA THR A 111 11.69 -6.54 29.41
C THR A 111 10.98 -5.22 29.18
N ARG A 112 10.89 -4.75 27.93
CA ARG A 112 10.50 -3.38 27.59
C ARG A 112 9.42 -3.39 26.53
N THR A 113 8.18 -3.17 26.97
CA THR A 113 7.02 -3.27 26.09
C THR A 113 6.52 -1.91 25.62
N LEU A 114 6.26 -1.79 24.32
CA LEU A 114 5.44 -0.73 23.77
C LEU A 114 4.10 -1.29 23.29
N ALA A 115 2.99 -0.75 23.81
CA ALA A 115 1.64 -1.17 23.48
C ALA A 115 0.88 -0.10 22.69
N PHE A 116 0.15 -0.54 21.66
CA PHE A 116 -0.63 0.33 20.79
C PHE A 116 -2.14 0.20 21.03
N CYS A 117 -2.76 1.28 21.47
CA CYS A 117 -4.17 1.38 21.84
C CYS A 117 -5.02 2.10 20.77
N ILE A 118 -6.34 1.89 20.83
CA ILE A 118 -7.31 2.54 19.93
C ILE A 118 -7.57 4.00 20.28
N SER A 119 -7.54 4.36 21.57
CA SER A 119 -7.92 5.67 22.07
C SER A 119 -7.21 5.98 23.38
N LYS A 120 -7.22 7.25 23.78
CA LYS A 120 -6.62 7.72 25.05
C LYS A 120 -7.27 7.01 26.23
N LYS A 121 -8.62 6.92 26.21
CA LYS A 121 -9.41 6.19 27.21
C LYS A 121 -9.00 4.73 27.34
N HIS A 122 -8.79 4.04 26.21
CA HIS A 122 -8.33 2.65 26.23
C HIS A 122 -6.90 2.51 26.77
N ALA A 123 -6.00 3.46 26.45
CA ALA A 123 -4.65 3.46 27.01
C ALA A 123 -4.65 3.65 28.54
N ASP A 124 -5.43 4.62 29.04
CA ASP A 124 -5.56 4.86 30.48
C ASP A 124 -6.18 3.64 31.20
N TYR A 125 -7.23 3.06 30.62
CA TYR A 125 -7.87 1.84 31.15
C TYR A 125 -6.87 0.68 31.26
N MET A 126 -6.11 0.41 30.20
CA MET A 126 -5.14 -0.69 30.19
C MET A 126 -3.96 -0.45 31.12
N ALA A 127 -3.45 0.79 31.21
CA ALA A 127 -2.39 1.15 32.15
C ALA A 127 -2.85 0.96 33.60
N ASN A 128 -4.05 1.42 33.94
CA ASN A 128 -4.64 1.22 35.27
C ASN A 128 -4.85 -0.27 35.58
N PHE A 129 -5.39 -1.04 34.62
CA PHE A 129 -5.60 -2.47 34.78
C PHE A 129 -4.29 -3.22 35.04
N PHE A 130 -3.23 -2.91 34.29
CA PHE A 130 -1.91 -3.52 34.48
C PHE A 130 -1.27 -3.09 35.81
N THR A 131 -1.44 -1.84 36.21
CA THR A 131 -0.95 -1.32 37.49
C THR A 131 -1.62 -2.02 38.67
N LEU A 132 -2.94 -2.22 38.61
CA LEU A 132 -3.68 -2.99 39.62
C LEU A 132 -3.24 -4.46 39.70
N ALA A 133 -2.70 -5.00 38.60
CA ALA A 133 -2.10 -6.33 38.55
C ALA A 133 -0.62 -6.35 38.99
N GLY A 134 -0.08 -5.23 39.50
CA GLY A 134 1.28 -5.12 40.02
C GLY A 134 2.36 -4.87 38.94
N ILE A 135 1.98 -4.51 37.72
CA ILE A 135 2.90 -4.20 36.62
C ILE A 135 3.18 -2.70 36.58
N LYS A 136 4.43 -2.31 36.32
CA LYS A 136 4.79 -0.88 36.19
C LYS A 136 4.37 -0.39 34.80
N ALA A 137 3.14 0.10 34.70
CA ALA A 137 2.51 0.50 33.45
C ALA A 137 2.16 1.99 33.45
N ILE A 138 2.35 2.65 32.31
CA ILE A 138 1.92 4.05 32.12
C ILE A 138 1.24 4.24 30.76
N ALA A 139 0.36 5.23 30.65
CA ALA A 139 -0.24 5.67 29.40
C ALA A 139 0.43 6.97 28.92
N VAL A 140 0.77 7.05 27.63
CA VAL A 140 1.46 8.20 27.03
C VAL A 140 0.83 8.53 25.66
N TYR A 141 0.43 9.78 25.48
CA TYR A 141 -0.19 10.30 24.25
C TYR A 141 0.05 11.81 24.12
N SER A 142 -0.50 12.47 23.10
CA SER A 142 -0.14 13.87 22.75
C SER A 142 -0.22 14.87 23.91
N ASP A 143 -1.20 14.69 24.80
CA ASP A 143 -1.53 15.62 25.87
C ASP A 143 -1.39 14.97 27.27
N SER A 144 -0.63 13.87 27.38
CA SER A 144 -0.36 13.23 28.68
C SER A 144 0.55 14.09 29.56
N GLU A 145 0.36 14.03 30.87
CA GLU A 145 1.22 14.73 31.84
C GLU A 145 2.68 14.30 31.74
N VAL A 146 2.92 12.99 31.65
CA VAL A 146 4.25 12.46 31.40
C VAL A 146 4.62 12.74 29.95
N ARG A 147 5.74 13.45 29.77
CA ARG A 147 6.26 13.74 28.44
C ARG A 147 6.78 12.47 27.81
N ARG A 148 6.58 12.36 26.49
CA ARG A 148 7.09 11.27 25.65
C ARG A 148 8.51 10.84 26.02
N ASN A 149 9.47 11.74 25.93
CA ASN A 149 10.90 11.41 26.13
C ASN A 149 11.23 10.94 27.54
N GLU A 150 10.46 11.35 28.54
CA GLU A 150 10.65 10.94 29.92
C GLU A 150 10.20 9.51 30.13
N ALA A 151 8.98 9.17 29.70
CA ALA A 151 8.46 7.81 29.70
C ALA A 151 9.40 6.83 29.00
N LEU A 152 9.99 7.23 27.86
CA LEU A 152 10.92 6.37 27.14
C LEU A 152 12.22 6.11 27.89
N LYS A 153 12.75 7.11 28.60
CA LYS A 153 13.92 6.92 29.47
C LYS A 153 13.59 5.98 30.63
N GLN A 154 12.42 6.14 31.24
CA GLN A 154 11.96 5.23 32.30
C GLN A 154 11.87 3.79 31.78
N LEU A 155 11.35 3.59 30.55
CA LEU A 155 11.28 2.27 29.92
C LEU A 155 12.68 1.73 29.63
N GLU A 156 13.58 2.55 29.09
CA GLU A 156 14.96 2.16 28.81
C GLU A 156 15.71 1.71 30.07
N HIS A 157 15.55 2.44 31.18
CA HIS A 157 16.14 2.10 32.49
C HIS A 157 15.42 0.97 33.24
N GLY A 158 14.26 0.49 32.76
CA GLY A 158 13.49 -0.55 33.42
C GLY A 158 12.74 -0.07 34.67
N GLU A 159 12.53 1.25 34.79
CA GLU A 159 11.67 1.84 35.82
C GLU A 159 10.19 1.54 35.55
N ILE A 160 9.84 1.34 34.28
CA ILE A 160 8.52 0.86 33.82
C ILE A 160 8.70 -0.36 32.91
N ASP A 161 7.70 -1.24 32.91
CA ASP A 161 7.68 -2.46 32.09
C ASP A 161 6.99 -2.23 30.74
N ILE A 162 6.00 -1.34 30.71
CA ILE A 162 5.11 -1.16 29.56
C ILE A 162 4.60 0.28 29.42
N ILE A 163 4.62 0.78 28.19
CA ILE A 163 3.98 2.04 27.80
C ILE A 163 2.78 1.73 26.91
N PHE A 164 1.58 2.18 27.31
CA PHE A 164 0.39 2.18 26.47
C PHE A 164 0.29 3.50 25.71
N SER A 165 0.25 3.45 24.38
CA SER A 165 0.27 4.65 23.53
C SER A 165 -0.84 4.70 22.50
N VAL A 166 -1.20 5.93 22.14
CA VAL A 166 -2.12 6.24 21.05
C VAL A 166 -1.43 7.17 20.08
N ASP A 167 -1.07 6.63 18.91
CA ASP A 167 -0.49 7.30 17.74
C ASP A 167 0.81 8.12 17.92
N LEU A 168 1.21 8.43 19.15
CA LEU A 168 2.36 9.26 19.47
C LEU A 168 3.65 8.62 18.97
N PHE A 169 3.79 7.30 19.16
CA PHE A 169 4.95 6.55 18.69
C PHE A 169 4.81 6.03 17.26
N ASN A 170 3.92 6.56 16.41
CA ASN A 170 3.87 6.16 15.00
C ASN A 170 4.97 6.83 14.16
N GLU A 171 5.40 8.05 14.51
CA GLU A 171 6.41 8.84 13.78
C GLU A 171 7.41 9.54 14.74
N GLY A 172 8.65 9.77 14.28
CA GLY A 172 9.58 10.70 14.93
C GLY A 172 10.27 10.28 16.25
N THR A 173 10.27 9.01 16.65
CA THR A 173 11.08 8.56 17.80
C THR A 173 11.72 7.22 17.56
N ASP A 174 13.00 7.13 17.91
CA ASP A 174 13.83 5.96 17.74
C ASP A 174 14.16 5.41 19.12
N ILE A 175 13.75 4.16 19.41
CA ILE A 175 13.99 3.51 20.70
C ILE A 175 14.38 2.07 20.44
N PRO A 176 15.67 1.83 20.18
CA PRO A 176 16.12 0.49 19.86
C PRO A 176 15.90 -0.50 21.02
N ALA A 177 15.84 -0.01 22.26
CA ALA A 177 15.67 -0.79 23.48
C ALA A 177 14.33 -1.53 23.60
N ILE A 178 13.28 -1.15 22.86
CA ILE A 178 11.99 -1.85 22.87
C ILE A 178 12.21 -3.28 22.37
N ASP A 179 11.84 -4.26 23.16
CA ASP A 179 12.05 -5.68 22.87
C ASP A 179 10.74 -6.47 22.75
N THR A 180 9.62 -5.84 23.13
CA THR A 180 8.27 -6.38 23.04
C THR A 180 7.32 -5.34 22.46
N ILE A 181 6.55 -5.72 21.45
CA ILE A 181 5.44 -4.92 20.92
C ILE A 181 4.12 -5.61 21.22
N LEU A 182 3.18 -4.87 21.81
CA LEU A 182 1.82 -5.32 22.09
C LEU A 182 0.81 -4.56 21.22
N MET A 183 0.26 -5.20 20.20
CA MET A 183 -0.73 -4.63 19.29
C MET A 183 -2.13 -5.04 19.74
N ILE A 184 -2.84 -4.13 20.41
CA ILE A 184 -4.19 -4.38 20.96
C ILE A 184 -5.24 -3.48 20.31
N ARG A 185 -4.94 -2.97 19.11
CA ARG A 185 -5.84 -2.19 18.26
C ARG A 185 -5.98 -2.81 16.87
N PRO A 186 -7.15 -2.68 16.21
CA PRO A 186 -7.25 -2.96 14.78
C PRO A 186 -6.29 -2.03 14.05
N THR A 187 -5.39 -2.61 13.26
CA THR A 187 -4.47 -1.83 12.42
C THR A 187 -5.00 -1.86 11.01
N GLU A 188 -5.58 -0.74 10.61
CA GLU A 188 -6.32 -0.59 9.35
C GLU A 188 -5.40 -0.29 8.15
N SER A 189 -4.09 -0.16 8.39
CA SER A 189 -3.09 0.19 7.37
C SER A 189 -1.85 -0.68 7.45
N LYS A 190 -1.45 -1.28 6.31
CA LYS A 190 -0.20 -2.05 6.16
C LYS A 190 1.01 -1.20 6.54
N ILE A 191 0.97 0.08 6.18
CA ILE A 191 2.06 1.03 6.43
C ILE A 191 2.24 1.24 7.92
N LEU A 192 1.13 1.52 8.60
CA LEU A 192 1.13 1.77 10.03
C LEU A 192 1.59 0.55 10.80
N PHE A 193 1.14 -0.64 10.41
CA PHE A 193 1.61 -1.91 10.97
C PHE A 193 3.12 -2.07 10.81
N LEU A 194 3.67 -1.89 9.60
CA LEU A 194 5.10 -2.02 9.34
C LEU A 194 5.94 -0.95 10.05
N GLN A 195 5.42 0.27 10.18
CA GLN A 195 6.07 1.34 10.94
C GLN A 195 6.12 1.02 12.44
N GLN A 196 5.04 0.48 13.00
CA GLN A 196 4.98 0.05 14.39
C GLN A 196 5.94 -1.11 14.64
N LEU A 197 5.90 -2.13 13.80
CA LEU A 197 6.80 -3.29 13.83
C LEU A 197 8.27 -2.87 13.70
N GLY A 198 8.58 -2.01 12.73
CA GLY A 198 9.93 -1.51 12.41
C GLY A 198 10.63 -0.84 13.60
N ARG A 199 9.88 -0.30 14.55
CA ARG A 199 10.43 0.31 15.77
C ARG A 199 11.03 -0.72 16.70
N GLY A 200 10.36 -1.86 16.83
CA GLY A 200 10.83 -2.98 17.62
C GLY A 200 11.91 -3.79 16.92
N LEU A 201 12.20 -3.57 15.63
CA LEU A 201 13.17 -4.39 14.90
C LEU A 201 14.61 -3.84 14.96
N ARG A 202 14.79 -2.63 15.49
CA ARG A 202 16.12 -2.03 15.59
C ARG A 202 16.98 -2.73 16.62
N GLN A 203 18.27 -2.86 16.30
CA GLN A 203 19.27 -3.37 17.23
C GLN A 203 19.55 -2.38 18.34
N SER A 204 19.68 -2.88 19.56
CA SER A 204 20.08 -2.10 20.73
C SER A 204 21.36 -2.66 21.30
N SER A 205 22.46 -1.92 21.11
CA SER A 205 23.74 -2.23 21.74
C SER A 205 23.65 -2.07 23.27
N ALA A 206 22.89 -1.07 23.74
CA ALA A 206 22.72 -0.78 25.16
C ALA A 206 22.02 -1.91 25.94
N THR A 207 21.03 -2.56 25.32
CA THR A 207 20.28 -3.67 25.96
C THR A 207 20.69 -5.06 25.45
N ASN A 208 21.67 -5.13 24.55
CA ASN A 208 22.09 -6.36 23.86
C ASN A 208 20.91 -7.18 23.31
N LYS A 209 19.92 -6.48 22.75
CA LYS A 209 18.68 -7.07 22.28
C LYS A 209 18.92 -8.02 21.10
N GLN A 210 18.49 -9.26 21.25
CA GLN A 210 18.72 -10.31 20.25
C GLN A 210 17.53 -10.54 19.31
N LYS A 211 16.31 -10.28 19.79
CA LYS A 211 15.08 -10.49 19.02
C LYS A 211 13.94 -9.62 19.53
N LEU A 212 12.95 -9.40 18.68
CA LEU A 212 11.70 -8.72 19.00
C LEU A 212 10.60 -9.76 19.28
N VAL A 213 9.82 -9.60 20.35
CA VAL A 213 8.54 -10.32 20.51
C VAL A 213 7.38 -9.43 20.10
N VAL A 214 6.46 -9.94 19.28
CA VAL A 214 5.25 -9.24 18.85
C VAL A 214 4.04 -10.04 19.26
N LEU A 215 3.18 -9.42 20.09
CA LEU A 215 1.90 -9.96 20.49
C LEU A 215 0.82 -9.16 19.80
N ASP A 216 0.09 -9.81 18.89
CA ASP A 216 -0.89 -9.14 18.06
C ASP A 216 -2.28 -9.74 18.25
N PHE A 217 -3.20 -8.96 18.83
CA PHE A 217 -4.58 -9.38 19.04
C PHE A 217 -5.38 -9.11 17.76
N ILE A 218 -5.89 -10.19 17.17
CA ILE A 218 -6.51 -10.22 15.85
C ILE A 218 -7.98 -10.60 15.96
N GLY A 219 -8.83 -9.76 15.39
CA GLY A 219 -10.27 -9.95 15.32
C GLY A 219 -10.76 -10.80 14.15
N ASN A 220 -12.03 -11.20 14.21
CA ASN A 220 -12.76 -11.95 13.18
C ASN A 220 -13.26 -11.07 12.01
N HIS A 221 -12.45 -10.13 11.51
CA HIS A 221 -12.83 -9.22 10.42
C HIS A 221 -11.79 -9.21 9.29
N GLN A 222 -12.24 -8.99 8.05
CA GLN A 222 -11.37 -9.07 6.86
C GLN A 222 -10.23 -8.05 6.85
N SER A 223 -10.41 -6.89 7.49
CA SER A 223 -9.37 -5.84 7.60
C SER A 223 -8.10 -6.35 8.29
N PHE A 224 -8.20 -7.40 9.10
CA PHE A 224 -7.04 -7.99 9.75
C PHE A 224 -6.13 -8.79 8.82
N LEU A 225 -6.55 -9.10 7.57
CA LEU A 225 -5.68 -9.71 6.57
C LEU A 225 -4.49 -8.81 6.18
N ILE A 226 -4.55 -7.52 6.49
CA ILE A 226 -3.48 -6.55 6.25
C ILE A 226 -2.16 -6.99 6.92
N LYS A 227 -2.22 -7.62 8.09
CA LYS A 227 -1.03 -8.00 8.87
C LYS A 227 -0.31 -9.23 8.29
N PRO A 228 -0.98 -10.37 8.05
CA PRO A 228 -0.35 -11.50 7.38
C PRO A 228 0.10 -11.14 5.94
N THR A 229 -0.65 -10.29 5.22
CA THR A 229 -0.21 -9.79 3.91
C THR A 229 1.01 -8.86 3.97
N ALA A 230 1.25 -8.21 5.11
CA ALA A 230 2.46 -7.43 5.34
C ALA A 230 3.67 -8.30 5.69
N LEU A 231 3.50 -9.29 6.56
CA LEU A 231 4.58 -10.15 7.04
C LEU A 231 5.02 -11.20 6.03
N LEU A 232 4.06 -11.80 5.32
CA LEU A 232 4.31 -12.96 4.44
C LEU A 232 4.44 -12.56 2.98
N ASP A 233 4.35 -11.27 2.66
CA ASP A 233 4.32 -10.73 1.29
C ASP A 233 3.36 -11.52 0.38
N ILE A 234 2.10 -11.61 0.81
CA ILE A 234 1.04 -12.31 0.06
C ILE A 234 0.00 -11.32 -0.45
N SER A 235 -0.58 -11.65 -1.59
CA SER A 235 -1.57 -10.80 -2.28
C SER A 235 -3.02 -11.07 -1.87
N ASN A 236 -3.36 -12.30 -1.50
CA ASN A 236 -4.74 -12.68 -1.22
C ASN A 236 -4.85 -13.76 -0.14
N ILE A 237 -6.07 -13.97 0.35
CA ILE A 237 -6.37 -14.93 1.42
C ILE A 237 -6.09 -16.38 1.03
N ARG A 238 -6.17 -16.76 -0.24
CA ARG A 238 -5.87 -18.13 -0.67
C ARG A 238 -4.38 -18.41 -0.55
N ASP A 239 -3.55 -17.43 -0.91
CA ASP A 239 -2.11 -17.52 -0.73
C ASP A 239 -1.75 -17.58 0.76
N LEU A 240 -2.47 -16.85 1.62
CA LEU A 240 -2.35 -16.97 3.08
C LEU A 240 -2.59 -18.42 3.53
N VAL A 241 -3.75 -18.98 3.20
CA VAL A 241 -4.14 -20.33 3.61
C VAL A 241 -3.15 -21.37 3.08
N LYS A 242 -2.68 -21.22 1.83
CA LYS A 242 -1.65 -22.10 1.27
C LYS A 242 -0.34 -22.02 2.05
N LYS A 243 0.16 -20.81 2.33
CA LYS A 243 1.42 -20.62 3.09
C LYS A 243 1.32 -21.12 4.53
N ILE A 244 0.17 -20.96 5.18
CA ILE A 244 -0.06 -21.50 6.51
C ILE A 244 -0.04 -23.03 6.48
N ASN A 245 -0.72 -23.65 5.51
CA ASN A 245 -0.83 -25.12 5.42
C ASN A 245 0.47 -25.82 5.02
N HIS A 246 1.27 -25.21 4.13
CA HIS A 246 2.51 -25.80 3.62
C HIS A 246 3.76 -25.35 4.39
N GLY A 247 3.61 -24.48 5.39
CA GLY A 247 4.71 -23.82 6.07
C GLY A 247 5.23 -22.60 5.30
N THR A 248 5.74 -21.62 6.04
CA THR A 248 6.37 -20.42 5.48
C THR A 248 7.87 -20.49 5.69
N GLN A 249 8.66 -20.32 4.63
CA GLN A 249 10.08 -20.02 4.76
C GLN A 249 10.23 -18.57 5.22
N LEU A 250 10.70 -18.41 6.46
CA LEU A 250 11.06 -17.11 7.03
C LEU A 250 12.59 -16.99 7.08
N THR A 251 13.08 -15.76 7.16
CA THR A 251 14.49 -15.49 7.48
C THR A 251 14.91 -16.22 8.76
N GLU A 252 16.18 -16.61 8.84
CA GLU A 252 16.74 -17.27 10.00
C GLU A 252 16.44 -16.51 11.30
N GLY A 253 15.97 -17.24 12.32
CA GLY A 253 15.60 -16.68 13.62
C GLY A 253 14.22 -16.02 13.69
N CYS A 254 13.49 -15.88 12.57
CA CYS A 254 12.13 -15.36 12.56
C CYS A 254 11.09 -16.47 12.72
N PHE A 255 10.08 -16.20 13.56
CA PHE A 255 8.98 -17.12 13.81
C PHE A 255 7.65 -16.38 13.70
N ILE A 256 6.66 -17.02 13.08
CA ILE A 256 5.28 -16.53 13.02
C ILE A 256 4.37 -17.66 13.45
N ASN A 257 3.59 -17.41 14.49
CA ASN A 257 2.58 -18.33 15.00
C ASN A 257 1.21 -17.64 15.03
N TYR A 258 0.18 -18.35 14.62
CA TYR A 258 -1.21 -17.89 14.68
C TYR A 258 -2.06 -18.89 15.45
N ASP A 259 -2.99 -18.39 16.25
CA ASP A 259 -3.98 -19.23 16.92
C ASP A 259 -4.83 -20.02 15.90
N LEU A 260 -5.19 -21.25 16.24
CA LEU A 260 -5.97 -22.15 15.37
C LEU A 260 -7.32 -21.55 14.96
N GLN A 261 -7.94 -20.77 15.83
CA GLN A 261 -9.20 -20.08 15.54
C GLN A 261 -9.03 -19.08 14.38
N LEU A 262 -7.91 -18.35 14.31
CA LEU A 262 -7.62 -17.42 13.22
C LEU A 262 -7.41 -18.16 11.89
N VAL A 263 -6.66 -19.26 11.94
CA VAL A 263 -6.43 -20.11 10.77
C VAL A 263 -7.76 -20.64 10.23
N THR A 264 -8.62 -21.13 11.12
CA THR A 264 -9.97 -21.62 10.77
C THR A 264 -10.82 -20.52 10.14
N PHE A 265 -10.86 -19.34 10.76
CA PHE A 265 -11.57 -18.17 10.23
C PHE A 265 -11.11 -17.82 8.80
N TRP A 266 -9.79 -17.77 8.55
CA TRP A 266 -9.28 -17.47 7.21
C TRP A 266 -9.58 -18.57 6.19
N GLN A 267 -9.56 -19.84 6.58
CA GLN A 267 -9.95 -20.95 5.71
C GLN A 267 -11.42 -20.87 5.31
N GLU A 268 -12.32 -20.56 6.25
CA GLU A 268 -13.74 -20.36 5.96
C GLU A 268 -13.97 -19.15 5.05
N MET A 269 -13.29 -18.04 5.34
CA MET A 269 -13.37 -16.85 4.51
C MET A 269 -12.85 -17.11 3.10
N ALA A 270 -11.78 -17.88 2.93
CA ALA A 270 -11.24 -18.24 1.61
C ALA A 270 -12.19 -19.11 0.78
N LYS A 271 -13.01 -19.95 1.43
CA LYS A 271 -14.07 -20.73 0.78
C LYS A 271 -15.22 -19.85 0.29
N ARG A 272 -15.61 -18.85 1.08
CA ARG A 272 -16.67 -17.87 0.75
C ARG A 272 -16.22 -16.85 -0.30
N TYR A 273 -14.92 -16.52 -0.34
CA TYR A 273 -14.27 -15.66 -1.34
C TYR A 273 -14.18 -16.37 -2.72
N ARG A 274 -15.33 -16.63 -3.35
CA ARG A 274 -15.47 -16.87 -4.80
C ARG A 274 -15.93 -15.58 -5.47
N ILE A 275 -15.19 -14.52 -5.24
CA ILE A 275 -15.60 -13.20 -5.65
C ILE A 275 -15.57 -13.07 -7.18
N ASN A 276 -16.61 -12.50 -7.78
CA ASN A 276 -16.63 -12.06 -9.18
C ASN A 276 -15.91 -10.69 -9.30
N SER A 277 -15.59 -10.20 -10.50
CA SER A 277 -14.77 -8.97 -10.62
C SER A 277 -15.41 -7.72 -10.03
N GLU A 278 -16.71 -7.76 -9.78
CA GLU A 278 -17.49 -6.66 -9.20
C GLU A 278 -17.26 -6.52 -7.69
N GLU A 279 -17.29 -7.60 -6.90
CA GLU A 279 -17.00 -7.44 -5.47
C GLU A 279 -15.51 -7.13 -5.23
N GLU A 280 -14.61 -7.63 -6.09
CA GLU A 280 -13.18 -7.24 -6.10
C GLU A 280 -13.03 -5.73 -6.32
N TYR A 281 -13.84 -5.15 -7.21
CA TYR A 281 -13.86 -3.71 -7.47
C TYR A 281 -14.43 -2.92 -6.29
N GLN A 282 -15.56 -3.35 -5.72
CA GLN A 282 -16.20 -2.66 -4.60
C GLN A 282 -15.38 -2.75 -3.31
N GLU A 283 -14.76 -3.91 -3.05
CA GLU A 283 -13.82 -4.08 -1.95
C GLU A 283 -12.67 -3.08 -2.11
N LEU A 284 -12.04 -3.03 -3.29
CA LEU A 284 -10.95 -2.11 -3.54
C LEU A 284 -11.40 -0.65 -3.42
N LYS A 285 -12.55 -0.30 -3.98
CA LYS A 285 -13.12 1.06 -3.87
C LYS A 285 -13.33 1.46 -2.42
N THR A 286 -13.83 0.54 -1.59
CA THR A 286 -14.05 0.76 -0.15
C THR A 286 -12.73 0.96 0.59
N VAL A 287 -11.71 0.16 0.26
CA VAL A 287 -10.37 0.25 0.86
C VAL A 287 -9.64 1.53 0.45
N LEU A 288 -9.72 1.91 -0.83
CA LEU A 288 -9.06 3.12 -1.36
C LEU A 288 -9.80 4.41 -0.98
N GLY A 289 -11.11 4.33 -0.71
CA GLY A 289 -11.97 5.49 -0.48
C GLY A 289 -12.22 6.33 -1.75
N HIS A 290 -11.83 5.83 -2.92
CA HIS A 290 -12.09 6.44 -4.22
C HIS A 290 -12.27 5.35 -5.29
N ARG A 291 -12.69 5.78 -6.48
CA ARG A 291 -12.79 4.92 -7.66
C ARG A 291 -11.41 4.31 -7.99
N PRO A 292 -11.25 2.98 -7.99
CA PRO A 292 -9.98 2.35 -8.32
C PRO A 292 -9.56 2.58 -9.77
N THR A 293 -8.25 2.59 -10.01
CA THR A 293 -7.65 2.52 -11.35
C THR A 293 -7.31 1.07 -11.72
N ALA A 294 -7.14 0.79 -13.02
CA ALA A 294 -6.74 -0.55 -13.49
C ALA A 294 -5.37 -0.97 -12.92
N THR A 295 -4.47 0.00 -12.75
CA THR A 295 -3.14 -0.21 -12.17
C THR A 295 -3.24 -0.61 -10.71
N GLU A 296 -4.05 0.09 -9.90
CA GLU A 296 -4.27 -0.27 -8.49
C GLU A 296 -4.93 -1.64 -8.36
N PHE A 297 -5.88 -1.96 -9.24
CA PHE A 297 -6.53 -3.27 -9.28
C PHE A 297 -5.53 -4.40 -9.55
N LEU A 298 -4.63 -4.20 -10.51
CA LEU A 298 -3.56 -5.16 -10.81
C LEU A 298 -2.52 -5.25 -9.68
N GLN A 299 -2.13 -4.11 -9.11
CA GLN A 299 -1.17 -4.05 -7.99
C GLN A 299 -1.69 -4.75 -6.73
N LYS A 300 -3.01 -4.77 -6.53
CA LYS A 300 -3.66 -5.54 -5.46
C LYS A 300 -3.59 -7.06 -5.70
N GLY A 301 -3.22 -7.49 -6.92
CA GLY A 301 -3.14 -8.90 -7.32
C GLY A 301 -4.42 -9.42 -7.96
N TYR A 302 -5.41 -8.56 -8.24
CA TYR A 302 -6.61 -8.95 -8.95
C TYR A 302 -6.35 -9.06 -10.46
N ARG A 303 -7.20 -9.86 -11.12
CA ARG A 303 -6.96 -10.32 -12.50
C ARG A 303 -7.80 -9.57 -13.52
N LEU A 304 -7.16 -8.70 -14.30
CA LEU A 304 -7.82 -7.98 -15.39
C LEU A 304 -8.33 -8.89 -16.51
N ASP A 305 -7.76 -10.09 -16.69
CA ASP A 305 -8.27 -11.05 -17.67
C ASP A 305 -9.64 -11.62 -17.28
N LYS A 306 -9.90 -11.80 -15.99
CA LYS A 306 -11.22 -12.18 -15.46
C LYS A 306 -12.22 -11.05 -15.64
N VAL A 307 -11.80 -9.80 -15.41
CA VAL A 307 -12.60 -8.61 -15.71
C VAL A 307 -12.99 -8.60 -17.19
N ARG A 308 -12.05 -8.89 -18.10
CA ARG A 308 -12.33 -8.96 -19.54
C ARG A 308 -13.31 -10.08 -19.89
N GLN A 309 -13.21 -11.25 -19.27
CA GLN A 309 -14.15 -12.35 -19.51
C GLN A 309 -15.58 -12.01 -19.04
N GLN A 310 -15.70 -11.24 -17.96
CA GLN A 310 -17.00 -10.95 -17.34
C GLN A 310 -17.67 -9.67 -17.89
N TYR A 311 -16.89 -8.62 -18.18
CA TYR A 311 -17.38 -7.29 -18.57
C TYR A 311 -16.80 -6.80 -19.91
N GLY A 312 -15.95 -7.58 -20.58
CA GLY A 312 -15.28 -7.19 -21.83
C GLY A 312 -14.08 -6.26 -21.63
N SER A 313 -14.19 -5.23 -20.79
CA SER A 313 -13.08 -4.30 -20.50
C SER A 313 -13.11 -3.76 -19.07
N TRP A 314 -11.96 -3.23 -18.62
CA TRP A 314 -11.87 -2.50 -17.36
C TRP A 314 -12.86 -1.33 -17.30
N PHE A 315 -12.94 -0.55 -18.38
CA PHE A 315 -13.82 0.61 -18.43
C PHE A 315 -15.30 0.23 -18.39
N ALA A 316 -15.67 -0.91 -18.98
CA ALA A 316 -17.04 -1.43 -18.89
C ALA A 316 -17.41 -1.85 -17.46
N LEU A 317 -16.50 -2.51 -16.73
CA LEU A 317 -16.68 -2.78 -15.30
C LEU A 317 -16.90 -1.47 -14.52
N VAL A 318 -16.03 -0.47 -14.71
CA VAL A 318 -16.15 0.84 -14.04
C VAL A 318 -17.50 1.50 -14.36
N ALA A 319 -17.91 1.54 -15.63
CA ALA A 319 -19.17 2.16 -16.03
C ALA A 319 -20.40 1.44 -15.44
N ALA A 320 -20.34 0.10 -15.31
CA ALA A 320 -21.37 -0.69 -14.65
C ALA A 320 -21.44 -0.40 -13.14
N GLN A 321 -20.28 -0.32 -12.46
CA GLN A 321 -20.19 -0.17 -11.01
C GLN A 321 -20.47 1.26 -10.51
N GLU A 322 -20.11 2.27 -11.30
CA GLU A 322 -20.35 3.68 -10.95
C GLU A 322 -21.76 4.15 -11.29
N ASN A 323 -22.58 3.32 -11.98
CA ASN A 323 -23.94 3.67 -12.41
C ASN A 323 -24.04 5.06 -13.09
N ASN A 324 -23.01 5.44 -13.83
CA ASN A 324 -22.91 6.76 -14.45
C ASN A 324 -23.19 6.69 -15.95
N GLU A 325 -24.29 7.31 -16.39
CA GLU A 325 -24.72 7.29 -17.80
C GLU A 325 -23.74 7.96 -18.76
N GLN A 326 -23.03 9.01 -18.33
CA GLN A 326 -22.00 9.65 -19.16
C GLN A 326 -20.82 8.69 -19.38
N LEU A 327 -20.41 7.93 -18.36
CA LEU A 327 -19.36 6.93 -18.51
C LEU A 327 -19.79 5.80 -19.45
N LYS A 328 -21.04 5.33 -19.36
CA LYS A 328 -21.58 4.32 -20.28
C LYS A 328 -21.54 4.81 -21.73
N GLN A 329 -21.94 6.06 -21.98
CA GLN A 329 -21.86 6.67 -23.31
C GLN A 329 -20.42 6.79 -23.83
N LEU A 330 -19.47 7.18 -22.97
CA LEU A 330 -18.05 7.24 -23.34
C LEU A 330 -17.48 5.86 -23.67
N VAL A 331 -17.82 4.84 -22.87
CA VAL A 331 -17.41 3.45 -23.13
C VAL A 331 -18.06 2.92 -24.41
N GLN A 332 -19.30 3.30 -24.71
CA GLN A 332 -19.92 2.92 -25.98
C GLN A 332 -19.24 3.60 -27.17
N LYS A 333 -18.86 4.87 -27.04
CA LYS A 333 -18.22 5.66 -28.11
C LYS A 333 -16.78 5.23 -28.37
N PHE A 334 -15.98 5.01 -27.32
CA PHE A 334 -14.54 4.77 -27.42
C PHE A 334 -14.10 3.36 -26.99
N GLY A 335 -15.04 2.48 -26.61
CA GLY A 335 -14.76 1.17 -26.01
C GLY A 335 -13.90 0.27 -26.88
N ASP A 336 -14.12 0.27 -28.20
CA ASP A 336 -13.31 -0.52 -29.13
C ASP A 336 -11.84 -0.06 -29.15
N PHE A 337 -11.59 1.26 -29.14
CA PHE A 337 -10.25 1.81 -29.03
C PHE A 337 -9.60 1.48 -27.69
N LEU A 338 -10.31 1.71 -26.59
CA LEU A 338 -9.82 1.43 -25.24
C LEU A 338 -9.50 -0.05 -25.04
N HIS A 339 -10.30 -0.95 -25.64
CA HIS A 339 -10.10 -2.39 -25.54
C HIS A 339 -8.99 -2.89 -26.48
N ARG A 340 -9.11 -2.65 -27.78
CA ARG A 340 -8.20 -3.23 -28.79
C ARG A 340 -6.96 -2.37 -29.00
N GLY A 341 -7.15 -1.05 -29.15
CA GLY A 341 -6.09 -0.07 -29.41
C GLY A 341 -5.19 0.25 -28.21
N ILE A 342 -5.66 -0.02 -26.99
CA ILE A 342 -4.88 0.18 -25.75
C ILE A 342 -4.68 -1.15 -25.02
N ALA A 343 -5.74 -1.80 -24.52
CA ALA A 343 -5.58 -2.92 -23.58
C ALA A 343 -5.04 -4.22 -24.20
N GLN A 344 -5.24 -4.44 -25.51
CA GLN A 344 -4.73 -5.62 -26.24
C GLN A 344 -3.54 -5.32 -27.14
N THR A 345 -3.15 -4.04 -27.27
CA THR A 345 -2.07 -3.67 -28.17
C THR A 345 -0.73 -4.19 -27.64
N ALA A 346 -0.10 -5.07 -28.42
CA ALA A 346 1.23 -5.56 -28.10
C ALA A 346 2.25 -4.41 -28.05
N MET A 347 3.00 -4.37 -26.95
CA MET A 347 4.06 -3.39 -26.69
C MET A 347 5.39 -4.12 -26.49
N THR A 348 6.13 -4.34 -27.58
CA THR A 348 7.50 -4.86 -27.53
C THR A 348 8.52 -3.77 -27.21
N LYS A 349 8.18 -2.50 -27.48
CA LYS A 349 8.95 -1.29 -27.16
C LYS A 349 8.04 -0.24 -26.54
N CYS A 350 8.62 0.70 -25.80
CA CYS A 350 7.87 1.73 -25.06
C CYS A 350 7.13 2.77 -25.93
N PHE A 351 7.48 2.90 -27.22
CA PHE A 351 7.04 4.01 -28.06
C PHE A 351 5.54 4.30 -28.04
N LYS A 352 4.69 3.27 -28.16
CA LYS A 352 3.24 3.43 -28.18
C LYS A 352 2.70 4.00 -26.87
N ALA A 353 3.23 3.53 -25.73
CA ALA A 353 2.84 4.04 -24.41
C ALA A 353 3.26 5.51 -24.25
N ILE A 354 4.50 5.84 -24.60
CA ILE A 354 5.03 7.21 -24.55
C ILE A 354 4.18 8.16 -25.39
N LEU A 355 3.78 7.73 -26.60
CA LEU A 355 2.95 8.54 -27.47
C LEU A 355 1.57 8.82 -26.87
N LEU A 356 0.93 7.81 -26.28
CA LEU A 356 -0.37 7.97 -25.62
C LEU A 356 -0.26 8.85 -24.36
N GLU A 357 0.83 8.76 -23.62
CA GLU A 357 1.11 9.64 -22.48
C GLU A 357 1.33 11.10 -22.92
N ALA A 358 2.08 11.31 -24.01
CA ALA A 358 2.24 12.62 -24.62
C ALA A 358 0.89 13.19 -25.11
N PHE A 359 0.07 12.36 -25.74
CA PHE A 359 -1.28 12.73 -26.18
C PHE A 359 -2.17 13.15 -25.01
N LEU A 360 -2.13 12.42 -23.89
CA LEU A 360 -2.85 12.77 -22.66
C LEU A 360 -2.33 14.07 -22.03
N THR A 361 -1.02 14.26 -21.99
CA THR A 361 -0.39 15.47 -21.41
C THR A 361 -0.77 16.74 -22.20
N LEU A 362 -1.00 16.60 -23.51
CA LEU A 362 -1.44 17.67 -24.39
C LEU A 362 -2.97 17.85 -24.41
N ASP A 363 -3.72 17.17 -23.53
CA ASP A 363 -5.19 17.18 -23.50
C ASP A 363 -5.80 16.78 -24.87
N GLY A 364 -5.20 15.77 -25.51
CA GLY A 364 -5.47 15.45 -26.91
C GLY A 364 -6.90 14.98 -27.21
N PHE A 365 -7.65 14.51 -26.20
CA PHE A 365 -9.07 14.16 -26.35
C PHE A 365 -9.97 15.38 -26.54
N THR A 366 -9.56 16.53 -26.01
CA THR A 366 -10.29 17.80 -26.11
C THR A 366 -9.75 18.63 -27.26
N THR A 367 -8.41 18.71 -27.38
CA THR A 367 -7.73 19.50 -28.41
C THR A 367 -6.74 18.62 -29.18
N ALA A 368 -7.09 18.24 -30.41
CA ALA A 368 -6.25 17.36 -31.22
C ALA A 368 -4.85 17.98 -31.46
N PRO A 369 -3.75 17.38 -30.96
CA PRO A 369 -2.42 17.93 -31.09
C PRO A 369 -1.84 17.69 -32.49
N THR A 370 -0.89 18.53 -32.91
CA THR A 370 -0.13 18.29 -34.13
C THR A 370 0.91 17.19 -33.92
N THR A 371 1.43 16.63 -35.01
CA THR A 371 2.46 15.58 -34.93
C THR A 371 3.79 16.10 -34.36
N GLU A 372 4.08 17.37 -34.56
CA GLU A 372 5.24 18.09 -34.01
C GLU A 372 5.11 18.23 -32.49
N GLN A 373 3.92 18.64 -32.02
CA GLN A 373 3.62 18.72 -30.58
C GLN A 373 3.73 17.35 -29.92
N LEU A 374 3.16 16.31 -30.55
CA LEU A 374 3.25 14.93 -30.06
C LEU A 374 4.68 14.42 -30.00
N ALA A 375 5.48 14.65 -31.04
CA ALA A 375 6.89 14.25 -31.06
C ALA A 375 7.69 14.98 -29.97
N SER A 376 7.55 16.30 -29.89
CA SER A 376 8.23 17.13 -28.89
C SER A 376 7.90 16.66 -27.47
N GLN A 377 6.61 16.50 -27.17
CA GLN A 377 6.15 16.06 -25.86
C GLN A 377 6.57 14.62 -25.55
N SER A 378 6.54 13.72 -26.54
CA SER A 378 7.00 12.34 -26.36
C SER A 378 8.48 12.25 -25.98
N LEU A 379 9.33 13.16 -26.48
CA LEU A 379 10.73 13.21 -26.08
C LEU A 379 10.90 13.69 -24.64
N LEU A 380 10.12 14.69 -24.23
CA LEU A 380 10.09 15.16 -22.84
C LEU A 380 9.66 14.04 -21.89
N VAL A 381 8.64 13.27 -22.26
CA VAL A 381 8.22 12.07 -21.50
C VAL A 381 9.35 11.03 -21.47
N LEU A 382 9.95 10.69 -22.61
CA LEU A 382 11.07 9.73 -22.67
C LEU A 382 12.28 10.13 -21.84
N ASN A 383 12.57 11.44 -21.71
CA ASN A 383 13.68 11.92 -20.90
C ASN A 383 13.50 11.62 -19.41
N ARG A 384 12.27 11.38 -18.94
CA ARG A 384 11.96 10.93 -17.57
C ARG A 384 12.25 9.44 -17.36
N TYR A 385 12.42 8.70 -18.44
CA TYR A 385 12.67 7.25 -18.45
C TYR A 385 14.00 6.90 -19.15
N PRO A 386 15.16 7.25 -18.54
CA PRO A 386 16.46 7.12 -19.20
C PRO A 386 16.80 5.68 -19.62
N GLU A 387 16.42 4.67 -18.84
CA GLU A 387 16.62 3.26 -19.20
C GLU A 387 15.81 2.85 -20.43
N LEU A 388 14.53 3.25 -20.51
CA LEU A 388 13.68 2.98 -21.67
C LEU A 388 14.21 3.70 -22.90
N LYS A 389 14.64 4.95 -22.74
CA LYS A 389 15.25 5.74 -23.80
C LYS A 389 16.52 5.08 -24.34
N GLN A 390 17.42 4.65 -23.45
CA GLN A 390 18.66 3.98 -23.84
C GLN A 390 18.41 2.63 -24.53
N ARG A 391 17.42 1.87 -24.06
CA ARG A 391 17.08 0.53 -24.58
C ARG A 391 16.36 0.59 -25.93
N ASP A 392 15.34 1.43 -26.05
CA ASP A 392 14.38 1.35 -27.16
C ASP A 392 14.66 2.37 -28.27
N VAL A 393 15.19 3.56 -27.94
CA VAL A 393 15.50 4.64 -28.90
C VAL A 393 16.85 4.37 -29.57
N ALA A 394 16.92 4.57 -30.89
CA ALA A 394 18.16 4.40 -31.65
C ALA A 394 19.25 5.37 -31.16
N LYS A 395 20.50 4.89 -31.03
CA LYS A 395 21.65 5.68 -30.51
C LYS A 395 21.78 7.06 -31.15
N ALA A 396 21.55 7.17 -32.46
CA ALA A 396 21.64 8.43 -33.19
C ALA A 396 20.58 9.48 -32.80
N GLU A 397 19.46 9.06 -32.20
CA GLU A 397 18.34 9.93 -31.81
C GLU A 397 18.24 10.13 -30.29
N GLN A 398 19.13 9.50 -29.49
CA GLN A 398 19.10 9.60 -28.03
C GLN A 398 19.46 11.00 -27.52
N HIS A 399 20.17 11.81 -28.31
CA HIS A 399 20.60 13.16 -27.93
C HIS A 399 19.80 14.27 -28.63
N CYS A 400 18.71 13.92 -29.33
CA CYS A 400 17.82 14.91 -29.92
C CYS A 400 17.19 15.83 -28.87
N GLN A 401 16.81 17.01 -29.31
CA GLN A 401 16.00 18.00 -28.58
C GLN A 401 14.55 17.99 -29.08
N PRO A 402 13.57 18.44 -28.26
CA PRO A 402 12.15 18.35 -28.61
C PRO A 402 11.78 18.97 -29.97
N ASN A 403 12.45 20.06 -30.35
CA ASN A 403 12.17 20.80 -31.58
C ASN A 403 13.00 20.32 -32.79
N ASP A 404 13.78 19.23 -32.66
CA ASP A 404 14.59 18.73 -33.76
C ASP A 404 13.71 18.10 -34.84
N GLU A 405 13.84 18.57 -36.09
CA GLU A 405 13.17 17.93 -37.23
C GLU A 405 13.52 16.43 -37.36
N LYS A 406 14.74 16.07 -36.97
CA LYS A 406 15.24 14.70 -37.01
C LYS A 406 14.41 13.80 -36.09
N TRP A 407 14.11 14.29 -34.88
CA TRP A 407 13.26 13.58 -33.92
C TRP A 407 11.82 13.47 -34.41
N HIS A 408 11.26 14.56 -34.95
CA HIS A 408 9.91 14.54 -35.52
C HIS A 408 9.79 13.50 -36.64
N LYS A 409 10.73 13.49 -37.59
CA LYS A 409 10.80 12.48 -38.67
C LYS A 409 10.95 11.06 -38.14
N TYR A 410 11.70 10.85 -37.06
CA TYR A 410 11.85 9.57 -36.39
C TYR A 410 10.52 9.10 -35.79
N TRP A 411 9.84 9.98 -35.04
CA TRP A 411 8.61 9.67 -34.31
C TRP A 411 7.38 9.49 -35.23
N LEU A 412 7.37 10.18 -36.37
CA LEU A 412 6.37 9.99 -37.43
C LEU A 412 6.39 8.55 -37.97
N LYS A 413 7.58 7.97 -38.21
CA LYS A 413 7.72 6.61 -38.76
C LYS A 413 7.19 5.54 -37.79
N ASN A 414 7.44 5.70 -36.50
CA ASN A 414 6.96 4.86 -35.40
C ASN A 414 7.17 5.67 -34.11
N PRO A 415 6.16 5.86 -33.23
CA PRO A 415 4.86 5.17 -33.14
C PRO A 415 3.68 5.84 -33.84
N ILE A 416 3.80 7.07 -34.36
CA ILE A 416 2.64 7.79 -34.92
C ILE A 416 1.97 6.97 -36.03
N ARG A 417 2.75 6.48 -37.00
CA ARG A 417 2.24 5.65 -38.08
C ARG A 417 1.50 4.40 -37.59
N ALA A 418 1.90 3.81 -36.46
CA ALA A 418 1.27 2.58 -35.96
C ALA A 418 -0.20 2.76 -35.54
N TYR A 419 -0.61 3.99 -35.22
CA TYR A 419 -1.97 4.32 -34.81
C TYR A 419 -2.80 5.00 -35.92
N THR A 420 -2.13 5.56 -36.94
CA THR A 420 -2.79 6.21 -38.08
C THR A 420 -2.96 5.31 -39.30
N THR A 421 -2.21 4.20 -39.38
CA THR A 421 -2.36 3.22 -40.47
C THR A 421 -3.36 2.15 -40.07
N ALA A 422 -4.11 1.63 -41.05
CA ALA A 422 -5.08 0.57 -40.80
C ALA A 422 -4.35 -0.67 -40.25
N ASN A 423 -4.86 -1.24 -39.15
CA ASN A 423 -4.40 -2.53 -38.64
C ASN A 423 -4.83 -3.68 -39.58
N GLN A 424 -4.50 -4.93 -39.24
CA GLN A 424 -4.87 -6.11 -40.03
C GLN A 424 -6.39 -6.27 -40.21
N ASP A 425 -7.19 -5.68 -39.32
CA ASP A 425 -8.66 -5.65 -39.37
C ASP A 425 -9.22 -4.38 -40.07
N GLY A 426 -8.38 -3.57 -40.71
CA GLY A 426 -8.78 -2.36 -41.43
C GLY A 426 -9.05 -1.12 -40.56
N GLN A 427 -8.90 -1.21 -39.23
CA GLN A 427 -9.21 -0.13 -38.29
C GLN A 427 -8.06 0.88 -38.15
N ARG A 428 -8.40 2.17 -38.17
CA ARG A 428 -7.50 3.30 -37.88
C ARG A 428 -8.02 3.98 -36.63
N TRP A 429 -7.11 4.29 -35.70
CA TRP A 429 -7.49 4.90 -34.42
C TRP A 429 -7.37 6.42 -34.43
N PHE A 430 -6.50 6.98 -35.27
CA PHE A 430 -6.26 8.42 -35.38
C PHE A 430 -6.09 8.85 -36.85
N PHE A 431 -6.49 10.09 -37.16
CA PHE A 431 -6.25 10.70 -38.48
C PHE A 431 -4.89 11.43 -38.51
N SER A 432 -4.18 11.36 -39.64
CA SER A 432 -2.79 11.83 -39.74
C SER A 432 -2.61 13.36 -39.78
N GLY A 433 -3.67 14.14 -40.08
CA GLY A 433 -3.62 15.61 -40.15
C GLY A 433 -4.02 16.34 -38.87
N ARG A 434 -4.87 15.72 -38.05
CA ARG A 434 -5.20 16.09 -36.67
C ARG A 434 -5.38 14.79 -35.91
N TRP A 435 -4.58 14.57 -34.87
CA TRP A 435 -4.63 13.36 -34.06
C TRP A 435 -5.92 13.33 -33.22
N SER A 436 -7.06 13.15 -33.87
CA SER A 436 -8.38 12.95 -33.26
C SER A 436 -8.82 11.50 -33.43
N ILE A 437 -9.47 10.96 -32.39
CA ILE A 437 -10.04 9.60 -32.33
C ILE A 437 -11.41 9.54 -32.98
#